data_AF-A0A7J3CU91-F1
#
_entry.id   AF-A0A7J3CU91-F1
#
_cell.length_a   1.000
_cell.length_b   1.000
_cell.length_c   1.000
_cell.angle_alpha   90.00
_cell.angle_beta   90.00
_cell.angle_gamma   90.00
#
_symmetry.space_group_name_H-M   'P 1'
#
loop_
_entity.id
_entity.type
_entity.pdbx_description
1 polymer ?
#
loop_
_entity_poly.entity_id
_entity_poly.type
_entity_poly.pdbx_seq_one_letter_code
_entity_poly.pdbx_strand_id
1 'polypeptide(L)' 'MKIFYKVHLVQEQLILALCDEELIGKVFESGDIVLDLDKFKNFYMGEFLDKKDAKRLIDECDSINAVGYNSIKLIL' A
#
# COMPACT_ATOMS: atom_id res chain seq x y z
N MET A 1 -13.77 -1.61 -5.29
CA MET A 1 -12.87 -0.54 -4.82
C MET A 1 -11.47 -0.87 -5.32
N LYS A 2 -10.68 0.12 -5.71
CA LYS A 2 -9.35 -0.11 -6.30
C LYS A 2 -8.27 0.02 -5.24
N ILE A 3 -7.23 -0.78 -5.36
CA ILE A 3 -6.05 -0.78 -4.48
C ILE A 3 -4.86 -0.45 -5.37
N PHE A 4 -4.05 0.53 -4.97
CA PHE A 4 -2.73 0.73 -5.57
C PHE A 4 -1.74 -0.29 -5.02
N TYR A 5 -0.90 -0.82 -5.89
CA TYR A 5 0.22 -1.70 -5.57
C TYR A 5 1.51 -1.04 -6.01
N LYS A 6 2.43 -0.80 -5.08
CA LYS A 6 3.75 -0.28 -5.40
C LYS A 6 4.84 -1.11 -4.77
N VAL A 7 5.77 -1.57 -5.60
CA VAL A 7 6.95 -2.29 -5.17
C VAL A 7 8.11 -1.31 -5.00
N HIS A 8 8.75 -1.37 -3.84
CA HIS A 8 10.02 -0.70 -3.59
C HIS A 8 11.09 -1.75 -3.35
N LEU A 9 12.22 -1.65 -4.05
CA LEU A 9 13.40 -2.47 -3.80
C LEU A 9 14.42 -1.64 -3.03
N VAL A 10 14.66 -1.98 -1.77
CA VAL A 10 15.57 -1.25 -0.87
C VAL A 10 16.49 -2.25 -0.21
N GLN A 11 17.81 -2.11 -0.40
CA GLN A 11 18.81 -3.01 0.21
C GLN A 11 18.50 -4.51 -0.05
N GLU A 12 18.13 -4.85 -1.29
CA GLU A 12 17.73 -6.20 -1.70
C GLU A 12 16.44 -6.74 -1.05
N GLN A 13 15.72 -5.91 -0.27
CA GLN A 13 14.41 -6.24 0.29
C GLN A 13 13.29 -5.68 -0.60
N LEU A 14 12.28 -6.50 -0.86
CA LEU A 14 11.07 -6.16 -1.59
C LEU A 14 9.99 -5.70 -0.60
N ILE A 15 9.71 -4.40 -0.62
CA ILE A 15 8.63 -3.79 0.16
C ILE A 15 7.42 -3.59 -0.76
N LEU A 16 6.31 -4.22 -0.42
CA LEU A 16 5.03 -4.01 -1.09
C LEU A 16 4.20 -2.97 -0.33
N ALA A 17 3.92 -1.84 -0.97
CA ALA A 17 2.98 -0.83 -0.48
C ALA A 17 1.60 -1.03 -1.12
N LEU A 18 0.56 -1.13 -0.28
CA LEU A 18 -0.84 -1.26 -0.64
C LEU A 18 -1.62 -0.07 -0.09
N CYS A 19 -2.44 0.58 -0.92
CA CYS A 19 -3.35 1.62 -0.43
C CYS A 19 -4.67 1.61 -1.19
N ASP A 20 -5.78 1.67 -0.45
CA ASP A 20 -7.10 1.91 -1.04
C ASP A 20 -7.08 3.27 -1.77
N GLU A 21 -7.43 3.28 -3.06
CA GLU A 21 -7.30 4.44 -3.96
C GLU A 21 -7.98 5.69 -3.38
N GLU A 22 -9.15 5.51 -2.76
CA GLU A 22 -9.94 6.61 -2.20
C GLU A 22 -9.34 7.25 -0.93
N LEU A 23 -8.25 6.70 -0.38
CA LEU A 23 -7.54 7.26 0.76
C LEU A 23 -6.41 8.20 0.34
N ILE A 24 -5.92 8.10 -0.90
CA ILE A 24 -4.88 8.99 -1.42
C ILE A 24 -5.37 10.45 -1.38
N GLY A 25 -4.50 11.36 -0.95
CA GLY A 25 -4.83 12.78 -0.77
C GLY A 25 -5.49 13.11 0.58
N LYS A 26 -5.71 12.12 1.46
CA LYS A 26 -6.24 12.36 2.81
C LYS A 26 -5.12 12.44 3.84
N VAL A 27 -5.39 13.14 4.93
CA VAL A 27 -4.55 13.20 6.12
C VAL A 27 -5.35 12.60 7.28
N PHE A 28 -4.75 11.65 7.99
CA PHE A 28 -5.32 11.04 9.19
C PHE A 28 -4.47 11.39 10.39
N GLU A 29 -5.10 11.79 11.49
CA GLU A 29 -4.44 12.21 12.71
C GLU A 29 -5.03 11.46 13.91
N SER A 30 -4.15 10.97 14.79
CA SER A 30 -4.54 10.32 16.04
C SER A 30 -3.51 10.62 17.12
N GLY A 31 -3.86 11.53 18.03
CA GLY A 31 -2.89 12.07 19.01
C GLY A 31 -1.73 12.74 18.28
N ASP A 32 -0.51 12.29 18.57
CA ASP A 32 0.72 12.81 17.96
C ASP A 32 1.10 12.09 16.64
N ILE A 33 0.28 11.14 16.18
CA ILE A 33 0.54 10.36 14.96
C ILE A 33 -0.21 10.98 13.78
N VAL A 34 0.53 11.27 12.70
CA VAL A 34 -0.01 11.79 11.45
C VAL A 34 0.33 10.83 10.30
N LEU A 35 -0.69 10.36 9.59
CA LEU A 35 -0.57 9.64 8.32
C LEU A 35 -1.04 10.56 7.20
N ASP A 36 -0.08 11.21 6.54
CA ASP A 36 -0.33 12.17 5.47
C ASP A 36 -0.20 11.50 4.09
N LEU A 37 -1.31 11.01 3.56
CA LEU A 37 -1.39 10.38 2.24
C LEU A 37 -1.53 11.39 1.11
N ASP A 38 -1.51 12.71 1.36
CA ASP A 38 -1.36 13.71 0.30
C ASP A 38 0.12 14.00 0.04
N LYS A 39 0.87 14.26 1.11
CA LYS A 39 2.31 14.54 1.06
C LYS A 39 3.11 13.32 0.62
N PHE A 40 2.74 12.13 1.10
CA PHE A 40 3.51 10.89 0.85
C PHE A 40 2.83 9.94 -0.15
N LYS A 41 1.85 10.41 -0.94
CA LYS A 41 1.14 9.58 -1.94
C LYS A 41 2.05 8.81 -2.88
N ASN A 42 3.20 9.38 -3.25
CA ASN A 42 4.16 8.73 -4.14
C ASN A 42 4.72 7.41 -3.58
N PHE A 43 4.67 7.19 -2.27
CA PHE A 43 5.05 5.90 -1.68
C PHE A 43 4.03 4.79 -1.99
N TYR A 44 2.75 5.15 -2.15
CA TYR A 44 1.67 4.18 -2.34
C TYR A 44 1.14 4.13 -3.78
N MET A 45 1.16 5.24 -4.51
CA MET A 45 0.67 5.31 -5.89
C MET A 45 1.58 4.53 -6.84
N GLY A 46 1.14 3.31 -7.16
CA GLY A 46 1.73 2.43 -8.16
C GLY A 46 0.68 1.96 -9.17
N GLU A 47 0.68 0.68 -9.47
CA GLU A 47 -0.18 0.09 -10.50
C GLU A 47 -1.45 -0.53 -9.92
N PHE A 48 -2.44 -0.76 -10.79
CA PHE A 48 -3.58 -1.61 -10.48
C PHE A 48 -3.27 -3.02 -10.98
N LEU A 49 -3.38 -4.01 -10.09
CA LEU A 49 -3.09 -5.40 -10.41
C LEU A 49 -4.36 -6.24 -10.41
N ASP A 50 -4.33 -7.32 -11.19
CA ASP A 50 -5.31 -8.38 -11.04
C ASP A 50 -5.07 -9.20 -9.77
N LYS A 51 -6.02 -10.07 -9.43
CA LYS A 51 -5.96 -10.87 -8.21
C LYS A 51 -4.77 -11.84 -8.19
N LYS A 52 -4.34 -12.35 -9.34
CA LYS A 52 -3.26 -13.34 -9.44
C LYS A 52 -1.91 -12.66 -9.21
N ASP A 53 -1.69 -11.52 -9.85
CA ASP A 53 -0.46 -10.74 -9.69
C ASP A 53 -0.35 -10.13 -8.29
N ALA A 54 -1.46 -9.60 -7.75
CA ALA A 54 -1.51 -9.12 -6.38
C ALA A 54 -1.13 -10.21 -5.38
N LYS A 55 -1.71 -11.42 -5.51
CA LYS A 55 -1.39 -12.55 -4.63
C LYS A 55 0.08 -12.94 -4.70
N ARG A 56 0.63 -13.03 -5.91
CA ARG A 56 2.05 -13.36 -6.10
C ARG A 56 2.96 -12.37 -5.38
N LEU A 57 2.72 -11.06 -5.53
CA LEU A 57 3.53 -10.05 -4.85
C LEU A 57 3.40 -10.12 -3.32
N ILE A 58 2.20 -10.40 -2.80
CA ILE A 58 1.98 -10.58 -1.36
C ILE A 58 2.77 -11.80 -0.85
N ASP A 59 2.77 -12.90 -1.60
CA ASP A 59 3.45 -14.15 -1.22
C ASP A 59 4.99 -14.04 -1.33
N GLU A 60 5.51 -13.19 -2.23
CA GLU A 60 6.94 -13.07 -2.54
C GLU A 60 7.65 -11.89 -1.85
N CYS A 61 6.92 -10.94 -1.27
CA CYS A 61 7.52 -9.76 -0.64
C CYS A 61 8.10 -10.04 0.75
N ASP A 62 9.11 -9.26 1.14
CA ASP A 62 9.74 -9.35 2.46
C ASP A 62 8.95 -8.56 3.53
N SER A 63 8.23 -7.52 3.11
CA SER A 63 7.48 -6.61 3.98
C SER A 63 6.29 -5.99 3.26
N ILE A 64 5.17 -5.84 3.97
CA ILE A 64 3.97 -5.15 3.47
C ILE A 64 3.67 -3.92 4.32
N ASN A 65 3.45 -2.79 3.65
CA ASN A 65 2.79 -1.63 4.23
C ASN A 65 1.40 -1.50 3.58
N ALA A 66 0.34 -1.72 4.35
CA ALA A 66 -1.04 -1.69 3.85
C ALA A 66 -1.88 -0.64 4.58
N VAL A 67 -2.52 0.24 3.81
CA VAL A 67 -3.40 1.30 4.31
C VAL A 67 -4.79 1.20 3.67
N GLY A 68 -5.81 1.02 4.49
CA GLY A 68 -7.20 0.92 4.05
C GLY A 68 -7.79 -0.48 4.25
N TYR A 69 -9.12 -0.51 4.35
CA TYR A 69 -9.85 -1.73 4.71
C TYR A 69 -9.67 -2.84 3.67
N ASN A 70 -9.73 -2.50 2.38
CA ASN A 70 -9.63 -3.51 1.32
C ASN A 70 -8.19 -4.02 1.18
N SER A 71 -7.21 -3.12 1.32
CA SER A 71 -5.79 -3.46 1.34
C SER A 71 -5.44 -4.42 2.48
N ILE A 72 -5.95 -4.16 3.70
CA ILE A 72 -5.73 -5.06 4.86
C ILE A 72 -6.47 -6.39 4.67
N LYS A 73 -7.72 -6.36 4.21
CA LYS A 73 -8.51 -7.58 3.96
C LYS A 73 -7.89 -8.48 2.90
N LEU A 74 -7.10 -7.93 1.98
CA LEU A 74 -6.43 -8.71 0.94
C LEU A 74 -5.28 -9.57 1.48
N ILE A 75 -4.64 -9.13 2.56
CA ILE A 75 -3.42 -9.74 3.13
C ILE A 75 -3.68 -10.61 4.37
N LEU A 76 -4.90 -10.60 4.91
CA LEU A 76 -5.37 -11.43 6.03
C LEU A 76 -6.23 -12.59 5.52
#